data_AF-G0N2P0-F1
#
_entry.id   AF-G0N2P0-F1
#
_cell.length_a   1.000
_cell.length_b   1.000
_cell.length_c   1.000
_cell.angle_alpha   90.00
_cell.angle_beta   90.00
_cell.angle_gamma   90.00
#
_symmetry.space_group_name_H-M   'P 1'
#
loop_
_entity.id
_entity.type
_entity.pdbx_description
1 polymer ?
#
loop_
_entity_poly.entity_id
_entity_poly.type
_entity_poly.pdbx_seq_one_letter_code
_entity_poly.pdbx_strand_id
1 'polypeptide(L)'
;MFSPNIEGELYEVCAKKLEILDELEAYPTLYDRKKVEIKLSTDGSIEHAFIYLLKSWRSDLLETSSEMMSNYSSLGAHGRPYVDRYTRAKEMLDDIEGGGVNLYHEILGSDHPIYIELTQRKAVNDLKTRHENVTSEEEMYQ
;
A
#
# COMPACT_ATOMS: atom_id res chain seq x y z
N MET A 1 -25.83 1.54 -2.34
CA MET A 1 -24.77 2.54 -2.12
C MET A 1 -23.98 2.65 -3.42
N PHE A 2 -23.84 3.84 -4.00
CA PHE A 2 -23.04 4.03 -5.22
C PHE A 2 -21.57 4.21 -4.80
N SER A 3 -20.67 3.42 -5.39
CA SER A 3 -19.23 3.64 -5.25
C SER A 3 -18.82 4.78 -6.20
N PRO A 4 -18.14 5.83 -5.70
CA PRO A 4 -17.69 6.91 -6.57
C PRO A 4 -16.59 6.44 -7.51
N ASN A 5 -16.44 7.13 -8.65
CA ASN A 5 -15.24 6.97 -9.46
C ASN A 5 -14.04 7.54 -8.69
N ILE A 6 -12.93 6.81 -8.72
CA ILE A 6 -11.68 7.19 -8.06
C ILE A 6 -10.88 8.09 -9.00
N GLU A 7 -10.42 9.22 -8.47
CA GLU A 7 -9.54 10.17 -9.14
C GLU A 7 -8.09 9.87 -8.80
N GLY A 8 -7.18 10.15 -9.74
CA GLY A 8 -5.76 9.91 -9.57
C GLY A 8 -4.93 10.43 -10.73
N GLU A 9 -3.66 10.06 -10.74
CA GLU A 9 -2.68 10.49 -11.72
C GLU A 9 -2.21 9.30 -12.56
N LEU A 10 -2.05 9.52 -13.87
CA LEU A 10 -1.54 8.53 -14.81
C LEU A 10 -0.07 8.80 -15.11
N TYR A 11 0.78 7.80 -14.92
CA TYR A 11 2.22 7.89 -15.16
C TYR A 11 2.70 6.82 -16.14
N GLU A 12 3.58 7.21 -17.05
CA GLU A 12 4.42 6.27 -17.81
C GLU A 12 5.62 5.85 -16.94
N VAL A 13 5.83 4.54 -16.80
CA VAL A 13 6.91 3.98 -16.00
C VAL A 13 7.67 2.92 -16.78
N CYS A 14 9.00 2.89 -16.63
CA CYS A 14 9.81 1.83 -17.21
C CYS A 14 9.72 0.53 -16.38
N ALA A 15 10.14 -0.59 -16.96
CA ALA A 15 10.09 -1.91 -16.31
C ALA A 15 10.79 -1.92 -14.92
N LYS A 16 11.98 -1.31 -14.81
CA LYS A 16 12.69 -1.21 -13.52
C LYS A 16 11.90 -0.44 -12.47
N LYS A 17 11.24 0.65 -12.85
CA LYS A 17 10.41 1.42 -11.91
C LYS A 17 9.18 0.61 -11.49
N LEU A 18 8.61 -0.16 -12.41
CA LEU A 18 7.48 -1.03 -12.16
C LEU A 18 7.82 -2.19 -11.19
N GLU A 19 9.00 -2.80 -11.32
CA GLU A 19 9.52 -3.80 -10.37
C GLU A 19 9.67 -3.24 -8.96
N ILE A 20 10.21 -2.02 -8.84
CA ILE A 20 10.31 -1.34 -7.53
C ILE A 20 8.91 -1.14 -6.95
N LEU A 21 7.94 -0.68 -7.74
CA LEU A 21 6.56 -0.52 -7.28
C LEU A 21 5.94 -1.85 -6.82
N ASP A 22 6.20 -2.96 -7.52
CA ASP A 22 5.72 -4.29 -7.10
C ASP A 22 6.24 -4.66 -5.71
N GLU A 23 7.52 -4.40 -5.42
CA GLU A 23 8.10 -4.63 -4.10
C GLU A 23 7.48 -3.72 -3.04
N LEU A 24 7.29 -2.43 -3.35
CA LEU A 24 6.72 -1.45 -2.41
C LEU A 24 5.30 -1.82 -1.99
N GLU A 25 4.49 -2.27 -2.95
CA GLU A 25 3.09 -2.67 -2.75
C GLU A 25 2.95 -4.14 -2.30
N ALA A 26 4.08 -4.82 -2.02
CA ALA A 26 4.12 -6.22 -1.63
C ALA A 26 3.32 -7.14 -2.58
N TYR A 27 3.37 -6.85 -3.88
CA TYR A 27 2.80 -7.68 -4.93
C TYR A 27 3.53 -9.03 -5.00
N PRO A 28 2.83 -10.16 -5.21
CA PRO A 28 1.37 -10.34 -5.36
C PRO A 28 0.69 -10.77 -4.05
N THR A 29 1.22 -10.36 -2.89
CA THR A 29 0.84 -10.93 -1.58
C THR A 29 -0.15 -10.06 -0.83
N LEU A 30 0.05 -8.75 -0.80
CA LEU A 30 -0.91 -7.79 -0.23
C LEU A 30 -1.81 -7.19 -1.30
N TYR A 31 -1.19 -6.55 -2.29
CA TYR A 31 -1.87 -6.03 -3.46
C TYR A 31 -1.67 -6.95 -4.67
N ASP A 32 -2.68 -6.98 -5.54
CA ASP A 32 -2.62 -7.54 -6.88
C ASP A 32 -2.56 -6.40 -7.89
N ARG A 33 -1.90 -6.63 -9.03
CA ARG A 33 -1.76 -5.64 -10.10
C ARG A 33 -2.75 -5.95 -11.21
N LYS A 34 -3.67 -5.02 -11.47
CA LYS A 34 -4.72 -5.15 -12.49
C LYS A 34 -4.58 -4.08 -13.56
N LYS A 35 -4.87 -4.45 -14.80
CA LYS A 35 -5.02 -3.49 -15.89
C LYS A 35 -6.46 -3.01 -15.91
N VAL A 36 -6.67 -1.69 -15.85
CA VAL A 36 -7.99 -1.06 -15.81
C VAL A 36 -8.09 0.03 -16.85
N GLU A 37 -9.33 0.37 -17.23
CA GLU A 37 -9.64 1.52 -18.07
C GLU A 37 -9.65 2.80 -17.22
N ILE A 38 -8.98 3.84 -17.70
CA ILE A 38 -8.90 5.16 -17.07
C ILE A 38 -9.43 6.20 -18.04
N LYS A 39 -10.37 7.01 -17.59
CA LYS A 39 -10.85 8.17 -18.35
C LYS A 39 -9.99 9.39 -18.01
N LEU A 40 -9.28 9.93 -18.99
CA LEU A 40 -8.47 11.13 -18.80
C LEU A 40 -9.37 12.37 -18.59
N SER A 41 -9.07 13.15 -17.57
CA SER A 41 -9.79 14.40 -17.27
C SER A 41 -9.47 15.52 -18.27
N THR A 42 -8.35 15.42 -18.98
CA THR A 42 -7.86 16.43 -19.94
C THR A 42 -8.70 16.51 -21.20
N ASP A 43 -9.07 15.36 -21.77
CA ASP A 43 -9.77 15.28 -23.06
C ASP A 43 -10.88 14.21 -23.10
N GLY A 44 -11.08 13.46 -22.03
CA GLY A 44 -12.09 12.41 -21.93
C GLY A 44 -11.74 11.11 -22.65
N SER A 45 -10.51 10.98 -23.18
CA SER A 45 -10.03 9.74 -23.80
C SER A 45 -9.91 8.61 -22.78
N ILE A 46 -9.90 7.36 -23.27
CA ILE A 46 -9.75 6.15 -22.46
C ILE A 46 -8.37 5.58 -22.67
N GLU A 47 -7.62 5.46 -21.58
CA GLU A 47 -6.32 4.80 -21.52
C GLU A 47 -6.39 3.54 -20.66
N HIS A 48 -5.40 2.67 -20.80
CA HIS A 48 -5.30 1.48 -19.96
C HIS A 48 -4.02 1.48 -19.14
N ALA A 49 -4.15 1.38 -17.82
CA ALA A 49 -3.04 1.46 -16.89
C ALA A 49 -3.09 0.34 -15.85
N PHE A 50 -1.95 0.10 -15.21
CA PHE A 50 -1.90 -0.77 -14.05
C PHE A 50 -2.32 -0.02 -12.78
N ILE A 51 -3.11 -0.70 -11.94
CA ILE A 51 -3.47 -0.27 -10.59
C ILE A 51 -3.21 -1.42 -9.61
N TYR A 52 -2.85 -1.07 -8.37
CA TYR A 52 -2.73 -2.03 -7.27
C TYR A 52 -4.02 -2.06 -6.47
N LEU A 53 -4.63 -3.24 -6.37
CA LEU A 53 -5.86 -3.46 -5.61
C LEU A 53 -5.59 -4.47 -4.52
N LEU A 54 -6.15 -4.27 -3.32
CA LEU A 54 -6.03 -5.26 -2.26
C LEU A 54 -6.50 -6.62 -2.78
N LYS A 55 -5.75 -7.67 -2.46
CA LYS A 55 -6.03 -9.01 -2.99
C LYS A 55 -7.12 -9.73 -2.21
N SER A 56 -7.06 -9.59 -0.89
CA SER A 56 -7.98 -10.20 0.06
C SER A 56 -8.11 -9.28 1.27
N TRP A 57 -9.29 -9.23 1.86
CA TRP A 57 -9.57 -8.48 3.08
C TRP A 57 -10.72 -9.13 3.85
N ARG A 58 -10.80 -8.86 5.16
CA ARG A 58 -11.94 -9.27 6.00
C ARG A 58 -13.23 -8.61 5.51
N SER A 59 -14.35 -9.32 5.57
CA SER A 59 -15.61 -8.88 4.95
C SER A 59 -16.17 -7.56 5.49
N ASP A 60 -15.84 -7.23 6.72
CA ASP A 60 -16.25 -6.03 7.45
C ASP A 60 -15.26 -4.86 7.31
N LEU A 61 -14.15 -5.01 6.57
CA LEU A 61 -13.13 -3.96 6.44
C LEU A 61 -13.73 -2.65 5.93
N LEU A 62 -14.51 -2.69 4.85
CA LEU A 62 -15.11 -1.48 4.28
C LEU A 62 -16.11 -0.81 5.21
N GLU A 63 -16.81 -1.57 6.06
CA GLU A 63 -17.76 -1.04 7.05
C GLU A 63 -17.04 -0.43 8.26
N THR A 64 -15.89 -0.99 8.64
CA THR A 64 -15.15 -0.63 9.86
C THR A 64 -14.05 0.41 9.64
N SER A 65 -13.49 0.49 8.42
CA SER A 65 -12.30 1.31 8.14
C SER A 65 -12.63 2.77 7.86
N SER A 66 -13.46 3.09 6.86
CA SER A 66 -13.74 4.48 6.49
C SER A 66 -14.93 4.63 5.54
N GLU A 67 -15.34 5.87 5.30
CA GLU A 67 -16.28 6.21 4.24
C GLU A 67 -15.67 5.98 2.85
N MET A 68 -16.51 5.74 1.85
CA MET A 68 -16.06 5.62 0.46
C MET A 68 -15.54 6.98 -0.04
N MET A 69 -14.31 7.00 -0.55
CA MET A 69 -13.64 8.21 -1.02
C MET A 69 -13.49 8.21 -2.54
N SER A 70 -13.69 9.36 -3.18
CA SER A 70 -13.35 9.56 -4.60
C SER A 70 -11.90 9.98 -4.80
N ASN A 71 -11.27 10.58 -3.78
CA ASN A 71 -9.89 11.04 -3.83
C ASN A 71 -9.25 10.89 -2.44
N TYR A 72 -8.02 10.38 -2.40
CA TYR A 72 -7.27 10.19 -1.16
C TYR A 72 -6.37 11.39 -0.85
N SER A 73 -6.36 11.83 0.40
CA SER A 73 -5.40 12.81 0.91
C SER A 73 -4.98 12.42 2.32
N SER A 74 -3.68 12.22 2.54
CA SER A 74 -3.16 11.84 3.87
C SER A 74 -3.62 12.80 4.97
N LEU A 75 -3.62 14.10 4.71
CA LEU A 75 -4.07 15.13 5.65
C LEU A 75 -5.54 15.51 5.44
N GLY A 76 -6.34 14.60 4.88
CA GLY A 76 -7.76 14.79 4.61
C GLY A 76 -8.64 14.80 5.86
N ALA A 77 -9.94 15.06 5.65
CA ALA A 77 -10.92 15.20 6.72
C ALA A 77 -11.15 13.94 7.57
N HIS A 78 -10.69 12.77 7.11
CA HIS A 78 -10.80 11.51 7.87
C HIS A 78 -9.88 11.45 9.09
N GLY A 79 -8.91 12.36 9.24
CA GLY A 79 -8.04 12.43 10.41
C GLY A 79 -7.10 11.23 10.58
N ARG A 80 -6.80 10.52 9.48
CA ARG A 80 -5.94 9.33 9.46
C ARG A 80 -4.71 9.60 8.57
N PRO A 81 -3.69 10.31 9.09
CA PRO A 81 -2.48 10.58 8.33
C PRO A 81 -1.76 9.29 7.96
N TYR A 82 -1.17 9.28 6.78
CA TYR A 82 -0.24 8.23 6.37
C TYR A 82 0.92 8.15 7.36
N VAL A 83 1.14 6.95 7.91
CA VAL A 83 2.32 6.63 8.73
C VAL A 83 3.41 6.12 7.81
N ASP A 84 4.61 6.72 7.92
CA ASP A 84 5.76 6.30 7.13
C ASP A 84 6.03 4.80 7.28
N ARG A 85 6.41 4.16 6.16
CA ARG A 85 6.55 2.71 6.07
C ARG A 85 7.56 2.15 7.07
N TYR A 86 8.61 2.91 7.42
CA TYR A 86 9.66 2.44 8.32
C TYR A 86 9.19 2.51 9.78
N THR A 87 8.44 3.55 10.14
CA THR A 87 7.78 3.63 11.45
C THR A 87 6.77 2.50 11.59
N ARG A 88 5.90 2.33 10.59
CA ARG A 88 4.92 1.24 10.55
C ARG A 88 5.59 -0.14 10.62
N ALA A 89 6.70 -0.36 9.92
CA ALA A 89 7.43 -1.62 9.96
C ALA A 89 7.97 -1.96 11.36
N LYS A 90 8.44 -0.96 12.11
CA LYS A 90 8.85 -1.17 13.51
C LYS A 90 7.65 -1.53 14.38
N GLU A 91 6.58 -0.76 14.27
CA GLU A 91 5.33 -1.01 15.02
C GLU A 91 4.75 -2.39 14.72
N MET A 92 4.80 -2.84 13.46
CA MET A 92 4.39 -4.19 13.04
C MET A 92 5.21 -5.31 13.68
N LEU A 93 6.51 -5.09 13.94
CA LEU A 93 7.36 -6.07 14.61
C LEU A 93 7.20 -6.02 16.13
N ASP A 94 7.04 -4.83 16.69
CA ASP A 94 6.79 -4.63 18.12
C ASP A 94 5.43 -5.20 18.54
N ASP A 95 4.43 -5.16 17.65
CA ASP A 95 3.07 -5.69 17.85
C ASP A 95 2.74 -6.84 16.89
N ILE A 96 3.65 -7.79 16.76
CA ILE A 96 3.53 -8.87 15.77
C ILE A 96 2.29 -9.76 15.98
N GLU A 97 1.94 -10.00 17.24
CA GLU A 97 0.75 -10.77 17.65
C GLU A 97 -0.43 -9.87 18.04
N GLY A 98 -0.22 -8.56 18.21
CA GLY A 98 -1.31 -7.66 18.55
C GLY A 98 -2.03 -7.11 17.33
N GLY A 99 -3.29 -6.78 17.55
CA GLY A 99 -4.23 -6.42 16.49
C GLY A 99 -4.39 -4.92 16.25
N GLY A 100 -3.77 -4.08 17.07
CA GLY A 100 -4.07 -2.64 17.09
C GLY A 100 -3.36 -1.84 16.00
N VAL A 101 -2.12 -2.21 15.66
CA VAL A 101 -1.26 -1.45 14.72
C VAL A 101 -0.70 -2.30 13.59
N ASN A 102 -1.04 -3.59 13.54
CA ASN A 102 -0.50 -4.52 12.56
C ASN A 102 -1.32 -4.50 11.26
N LEU A 103 -0.70 -4.03 10.17
CA LEU A 103 -1.32 -3.88 8.85
C LEU A 103 -2.04 -5.14 8.35
N TYR A 104 -1.39 -6.31 8.44
CA TYR A 104 -2.00 -7.55 7.94
C TYR A 104 -3.08 -8.08 8.88
N HIS A 105 -2.94 -7.86 10.18
CA HIS A 105 -4.02 -8.16 11.12
C HIS A 105 -5.27 -7.33 10.83
N GLU A 106 -5.11 -6.02 10.58
CA GLU A 106 -6.23 -5.13 10.25
C GLU A 106 -6.92 -5.56 8.94
N ILE A 107 -6.14 -5.83 7.89
CA ILE A 107 -6.67 -6.15 6.56
C ILE A 107 -7.24 -7.57 6.50
N LEU A 108 -6.53 -8.57 7.02
CA LEU A 108 -6.87 -9.99 6.84
C LEU A 108 -7.60 -10.58 8.06
N GLY A 109 -7.49 -9.97 9.24
CA GLY A 109 -7.99 -10.51 10.50
C GLY A 109 -6.99 -11.42 11.21
N SER A 110 -7.16 -11.58 12.54
CA SER A 110 -6.36 -12.46 13.40
C SER A 110 -6.35 -13.92 12.97
N ASP A 111 -7.44 -14.36 12.34
CA ASP A 111 -7.67 -15.77 12.04
C ASP A 111 -7.01 -16.18 10.71
N HIS A 112 -6.41 -15.23 9.98
CA HIS A 112 -5.76 -15.53 8.72
C HIS A 112 -4.42 -16.28 8.97
N PRO A 113 -4.26 -17.52 8.47
CA PRO A 113 -3.24 -18.45 8.95
C PRO A 113 -1.79 -18.00 8.72
N ILE A 114 -1.58 -17.03 7.84
CA ILE A 114 -0.24 -16.54 7.45
C ILE A 114 -0.05 -15.05 7.70
N TYR A 115 -0.96 -14.34 8.40
CA TYR A 115 -0.82 -12.89 8.55
C TYR A 115 0.51 -12.51 9.24
N ILE A 116 0.95 -13.29 10.24
CA ILE A 116 2.21 -13.10 10.95
C ILE A 116 3.42 -13.20 9.99
N GLU A 117 3.44 -14.23 9.15
CA GLU A 117 4.52 -14.42 8.16
C GLU A 117 4.57 -13.23 7.18
N LEU A 118 3.40 -12.78 6.70
CA LEU A 118 3.29 -11.63 5.81
C LEU A 118 3.77 -10.33 6.48
N THR A 119 3.41 -10.13 7.76
CA THR A 119 3.87 -9.01 8.59
C THR A 119 5.38 -9.00 8.71
N GLN A 120 5.98 -10.11 9.14
CA GLN A 120 7.43 -10.21 9.30
C GLN A 120 8.15 -9.92 7.99
N ARG A 121 7.73 -10.58 6.90
CA ARG A 121 8.36 -10.42 5.59
C ARG A 121 8.30 -8.97 5.11
N LYS A 122 7.14 -8.31 5.24
CA LYS A 122 6.99 -6.92 4.81
C LYS A 122 7.81 -5.97 5.68
N ALA A 123 7.75 -6.12 6.99
CA ALA A 123 8.45 -5.22 7.91
C ALA A 123 9.98 -5.33 7.75
N VAL A 124 10.51 -6.55 7.64
CA VAL A 124 11.95 -6.77 7.41
C VAL A 124 12.39 -6.17 6.08
N ASN A 125 11.61 -6.36 5.00
CA ASN A 125 11.92 -5.78 3.71
C ASN A 125 11.94 -4.24 3.78
N ASP A 126 10.90 -3.63 4.35
CA ASP A 126 10.82 -2.18 4.51
C ASP A 126 12.02 -1.64 5.30
N LEU A 127 12.43 -2.29 6.39
CA LEU A 127 13.59 -1.87 7.17
C LEU A 127 14.91 -2.03 6.40
N LYS A 128 15.09 -3.11 5.63
CA LYS A 128 16.31 -3.37 4.85
C LYS A 128 16.52 -2.32 3.76
N THR A 129 15.47 -1.96 3.03
CA THR A 129 15.53 -0.92 1.98
C THR A 129 15.95 0.44 2.56
N ARG A 130 15.58 0.76 3.82
CA ARG A 130 16.06 1.98 4.48
C ARG A 130 17.58 1.98 4.66
N HIS A 131 18.11 0.88 5.18
CA HIS A 131 19.53 0.76 5.47
C HIS A 131 20.35 0.89 4.18
N GLU A 132 19.94 0.24 3.10
CA GLU A 132 20.61 0.33 1.80
C GLU A 132 20.61 1.76 1.24
N ASN A 133 19.47 2.46 1.32
CA ASN A 133 19.38 3.85 0.87
C ASN A 133 20.28 4.79 1.69
N VAL A 134 20.26 4.67 3.03
CA VAL A 134 21.11 5.48 3.92
C VAL A 134 22.60 5.22 3.67
N THR A 135 23.01 3.96 3.54
CA THR A 135 24.42 3.62 3.24
C THR A 135 24.84 4.16 1.87
N SER A 136 23.98 4.07 0.85
CA SER A 136 24.28 4.63 -0.47
C SER A 136 24.41 6.15 -0.49
N GLU A 137 23.63 6.86 0.35
CA GLU A 137 23.74 8.30 0.51
C GLU A 137 25.02 8.69 1.25
N GLU A 138 25.38 7.99 2.34
CA GLU A 138 26.61 8.24 3.10
C GLU A 138 27.89 8.00 2.26
N GLU A 139 27.91 6.97 1.43
CA GLU A 139 29.03 6.65 0.53
C GLU A 139 29.20 7.66 -0.62
N MET A 140 28.12 8.33 -1.04
CA MET A 140 28.17 9.35 -2.11
C MET A 140 28.82 10.67 -1.65
N TYR A 141 28.91 10.89 -0.33
CA TYR A 141 29.51 12.09 0.27
C TYR A 141 30.90 11.83 0.89
N GLN A 142 31.52 10.67 0.63
CA GLN A 142 32.91 10.34 0.98
C GLN A 142 33.77 10.26 -0.29
#